data_AF-A0A6N8HEX9-F1
#
_entry.id   AF-A0A6N8HEX9-F1
#
_cell.length_a   1.000
_cell.length_b   1.000
_cell.length_c   1.000
_cell.angle_alpha   90.00
_cell.angle_beta   90.00
_cell.angle_gamma   90.00
#
_symmetry.space_group_name_H-M   'P 1'
#
loop_
_entity.id
_entity.type
_entity.pdbx_description
1 polymer ?
#
loop_
_entity_poly.entity_id
_entity_poly.type
_entity_poly.pdbx_seq_one_letter_code
_entity_poly.pdbx_strand_id
1 'polypeptide(L)'
;MMKTSEIAQEINRRKLLGESMEFIKQAFNISEEKWRSCCLKAYSINLDRARKDRKKDQEKRHVGSTSVKDILKIIELNKILGNYALLLPIFSTMTDFHRLEQLKNELPTSEKTILNHVGKLTMHPKMRVMQKLGRIEKFEYFKQFAKLIDAAVLSYYRTNFISCYFTLIPVIEGIIIRWMGFQQSEVKPEFEDVRKFFKKASLRNPNPTNILFHDVYIQICDKILNEHFYRPTTNGNAHSHFNRHVASHLLIEEEFATRQNCIRLFLLLDTMTEIYFYESGEIDPRFNLGNEETEKDLAAYYNVLLQNTEKTAEQILLGSSPLDLL
;
A
#
# COMPACT_ATOMS: atom_id res chain seq x y z
N MET A 1 -36.05 -12.80 12.72
CA MET A 1 -34.66 -12.30 12.73
C MET A 1 -34.22 -12.15 11.28
N MET A 2 -33.73 -10.98 10.85
CA MET A 2 -33.34 -10.75 9.46
C MET A 2 -32.20 -11.70 9.03
N LYS A 3 -32.24 -12.15 7.78
CA LYS A 3 -31.17 -12.98 7.21
C LYS A 3 -29.91 -12.15 6.96
N THR A 4 -28.74 -12.79 6.93
CA THR A 4 -27.45 -12.12 6.64
C THR A 4 -27.51 -11.32 5.34
N SER A 5 -28.18 -11.84 4.30
CA SER A 5 -28.33 -11.19 3.00
C SER A 5 -29.16 -9.91 3.06
N GLU A 6 -30.22 -9.88 3.90
CA GLU A 6 -31.10 -8.71 4.05
C GLU A 6 -30.36 -7.59 4.77
N ILE A 7 -29.65 -7.92 5.84
CA ILE A 7 -28.80 -6.97 6.58
C ILE A 7 -27.68 -6.44 5.66
N ALA A 8 -27.05 -7.30 4.87
CA ALA A 8 -26.00 -6.90 3.94
C ALA A 8 -26.49 -5.90 2.86
N GLN A 9 -27.71 -6.11 2.33
CA GLN A 9 -28.32 -5.18 1.39
C GLN A 9 -28.63 -3.83 2.06
N GLU A 10 -29.11 -3.86 3.30
CA GLU A 10 -29.42 -2.66 4.07
C GLU A 10 -28.15 -1.87 4.45
N ILE A 11 -27.05 -2.55 4.80
CA ILE A 11 -25.73 -1.93 4.98
C ILE A 11 -25.34 -1.15 3.72
N ASN A 12 -25.46 -1.78 2.54
CA ASN A 12 -25.12 -1.13 1.27
C ASN A 12 -26.01 0.07 0.98
N ARG A 13 -27.32 -0.04 1.24
CA ARG A 13 -28.29 1.05 1.06
C ARG A 13 -27.93 2.25 1.93
N ARG A 14 -27.69 2.04 3.22
CA ARG A 14 -27.36 3.11 4.18
C ARG A 14 -25.98 3.72 3.91
N LYS A 15 -25.01 2.92 3.48
CA LYS A 15 -23.69 3.45 3.07
C LYS A 15 -23.79 4.35 1.84
N LEU A 16 -24.67 4.03 0.88
CA LEU A 16 -24.96 4.90 -0.27
C LEU A 16 -25.64 6.21 0.13
N LEU A 17 -26.35 6.25 1.27
CA LEU A 17 -26.91 7.47 1.85
C LEU A 17 -25.88 8.31 2.65
N GLY A 18 -24.61 7.88 2.69
CA GLY A 18 -23.54 8.61 3.36
C GLY A 18 -23.40 8.32 4.85
N GLU A 19 -24.11 7.31 5.37
CA GLU A 19 -24.04 6.97 6.79
C GLU A 19 -22.69 6.31 7.18
N SER A 20 -22.21 6.57 8.40
CA SER A 20 -20.99 5.96 8.92
C SER A 20 -21.21 4.49 9.32
N MET A 21 -20.15 3.68 9.31
CA MET A 21 -20.26 2.27 9.64
C MET A 21 -20.64 2.05 11.12
N GLU A 22 -20.22 2.95 12.01
CA GLU A 22 -20.58 2.95 13.42
C GLU A 22 -22.08 3.13 13.60
N PHE A 23 -22.66 4.13 12.92
CA PHE A 23 -24.10 4.41 12.96
C PHE A 23 -24.92 3.29 12.29
N ILE A 24 -24.38 2.70 11.22
CA ILE A 24 -25.02 1.54 10.57
C ILE A 24 -25.09 0.36 11.54
N LYS A 25 -23.96 0.04 12.21
CA LYS A 25 -23.84 -1.08 13.15
C LYS A 25 -24.81 -0.97 14.32
N GLN A 26 -24.95 0.22 14.92
CA GLN A 26 -25.83 0.48 16.06
C GLN A 26 -27.30 0.12 15.79
N ALA A 27 -27.76 0.23 14.53
CA ALA A 27 -29.15 -0.02 14.17
C ALA A 27 -29.56 -1.50 14.13
N PHE A 28 -28.60 -2.44 13.99
CA PHE A 28 -28.93 -3.85 13.79
C PHE A 28 -28.96 -4.68 15.08
N ASN A 29 -28.38 -4.18 16.19
CA ASN A 29 -28.28 -4.88 17.47
C ASN A 29 -27.93 -6.39 17.33
N ILE A 30 -26.83 -6.69 16.65
CA ILE A 30 -26.34 -8.05 16.40
C ILE A 30 -24.94 -8.25 16.99
N SER A 31 -24.61 -9.51 17.31
CA SER A 31 -23.27 -9.91 17.76
C SER A 31 -22.16 -9.49 16.77
N GLU A 32 -20.94 -9.28 17.24
CA GLU A 32 -19.76 -8.97 16.40
C GLU A 32 -19.53 -9.98 15.27
N GLU A 33 -19.68 -11.27 15.54
CA GLU A 33 -19.47 -12.31 14.52
C GLU A 33 -20.51 -12.22 13.40
N LYS A 34 -21.78 -12.02 13.77
CA LYS A 34 -22.86 -11.79 12.82
C LYS A 34 -22.64 -10.51 12.03
N TRP A 35 -22.24 -9.42 12.69
CA TRP A 35 -21.89 -8.16 12.03
C TRP A 35 -20.79 -8.35 10.99
N ARG A 36 -19.71 -9.04 11.36
CA ARG A 36 -18.61 -9.37 10.45
C ARG A 36 -19.08 -10.14 9.22
N SER A 37 -19.92 -11.15 9.43
CA SER A 37 -20.50 -11.94 8.34
C SER A 37 -21.37 -11.10 7.40
N CYS A 38 -22.15 -10.17 7.94
CA CYS A 38 -22.97 -9.24 7.16
C CYS A 38 -22.13 -8.27 6.33
N CYS A 39 -21.08 -7.66 6.91
CA CYS A 39 -20.16 -6.77 6.18
C CYS A 39 -19.42 -7.48 5.04
N LEU A 40 -18.91 -8.69 5.29
CA LEU A 40 -18.29 -9.52 4.25
C LEU A 40 -19.27 -9.83 3.12
N LYS A 41 -20.53 -10.13 3.46
CA LYS A 41 -21.56 -10.38 2.46
C LYS A 41 -21.91 -9.11 1.68
N ALA A 42 -21.98 -7.95 2.34
CA ALA A 42 -22.23 -6.66 1.72
C ALA A 42 -21.13 -6.31 0.70
N TYR A 43 -19.87 -6.50 1.09
CA TYR A 43 -18.70 -6.35 0.23
C TYR A 43 -18.74 -7.27 -0.99
N SER A 44 -19.01 -8.57 -0.78
CA SER A 44 -19.15 -9.54 -1.88
C SER A 44 -20.25 -9.16 -2.88
N ILE A 45 -21.41 -8.66 -2.39
CA ILE A 45 -22.50 -8.20 -3.26
C ILE A 45 -22.03 -7.02 -4.14
N ASN A 46 -21.33 -6.04 -3.56
CA ASN A 46 -20.83 -4.89 -4.31
C ASN A 46 -19.73 -5.29 -5.30
N LEU A 47 -18.85 -6.23 -4.92
CA LEU A 47 -17.79 -6.72 -5.78
C LEU A 47 -18.37 -7.42 -7.02
N ASP A 48 -19.38 -8.28 -6.83
CA ASP A 48 -20.06 -8.96 -7.93
C ASP A 48 -20.83 -7.99 -8.82
N ARG A 49 -21.43 -6.94 -8.23
CA ARG A 49 -22.06 -5.85 -8.98
C ARG A 49 -21.03 -5.11 -9.83
N ALA A 50 -19.90 -4.68 -9.25
CA ALA A 50 -18.84 -3.99 -9.96
C ALA A 50 -18.26 -4.81 -11.12
N ARG A 51 -18.13 -6.13 -10.94
CA ARG A 51 -17.73 -7.05 -12.03
C ARG A 51 -18.74 -7.08 -13.18
N LYS A 52 -20.05 -7.07 -12.89
CA LYS A 52 -21.11 -7.02 -13.90
C LYS A 52 -21.14 -5.67 -14.61
N ASP A 53 -21.03 -4.59 -13.87
CA ASP A 53 -21.05 -3.24 -14.44
C ASP A 53 -19.83 -2.99 -15.31
N ARG A 54 -18.65 -3.49 -14.91
CA ARG A 54 -17.46 -3.45 -15.77
C ARG A 54 -17.65 -4.15 -17.11
N LYS A 55 -18.31 -5.31 -17.14
CA LYS A 55 -18.61 -6.01 -18.41
C LYS A 55 -19.50 -5.15 -19.33
N LYS A 56 -20.52 -4.50 -18.77
CA LYS A 56 -21.38 -3.58 -19.52
C LYS A 56 -20.60 -2.37 -20.03
N ASP A 57 -19.69 -1.82 -19.24
CA ASP A 57 -18.88 -0.67 -19.64
C ASP A 57 -17.94 -0.99 -20.79
N GLN A 58 -17.38 -2.20 -20.85
CA GLN A 58 -16.56 -2.65 -21.97
C GLN A 58 -17.31 -2.70 -23.32
N GLU A 59 -18.63 -2.92 -23.28
CA GLU A 59 -19.47 -2.97 -24.49
C GLU A 59 -19.83 -1.56 -25.00
N LYS A 60 -19.68 -0.52 -24.17
CA LYS A 60 -20.00 0.87 -24.52
C LYS A 60 -18.86 1.50 -25.32
N ARG A 61 -19.17 1.95 -26.55
CA ARG A 61 -18.20 2.56 -27.47
C ARG A 61 -17.51 3.84 -26.96
N HIS A 62 -18.10 4.54 -26.00
CA HIS A 62 -17.63 5.86 -25.51
C HIS A 62 -17.05 5.82 -24.09
N VAL A 63 -16.85 4.63 -23.50
CA VAL A 63 -16.32 4.48 -22.14
C VAL A 63 -14.95 3.83 -22.20
N GLY A 64 -13.90 4.60 -21.90
CA GLY A 64 -12.58 4.05 -21.65
C GLY A 64 -12.57 3.28 -20.33
N SER A 65 -12.34 1.97 -20.37
CA SER A 65 -12.25 1.14 -19.16
C SER A 65 -11.22 0.03 -19.31
N THR A 66 -10.48 -0.26 -18.24
CA THR A 66 -9.62 -1.46 -18.17
C THR A 66 -10.47 -2.70 -18.36
N SER A 67 -10.04 -3.59 -19.24
CA SER A 67 -10.82 -4.77 -19.58
C SER A 67 -10.90 -5.75 -18.39
N VAL A 68 -11.99 -6.53 -18.29
CA VAL A 68 -12.09 -7.58 -17.26
C VAL A 68 -10.94 -8.58 -17.37
N LYS A 69 -10.50 -8.87 -18.59
CA LYS A 69 -9.34 -9.74 -18.87
C LYS A 69 -8.07 -9.16 -18.25
N ASP A 70 -7.80 -7.87 -18.44
CA ASP A 70 -6.60 -7.23 -17.91
C ASP A 70 -6.65 -7.12 -16.38
N ILE A 71 -7.82 -6.83 -15.81
CA ILE A 71 -8.02 -6.83 -14.35
C ILE A 71 -7.67 -8.21 -13.77
N LEU A 72 -8.13 -9.30 -14.38
CA LEU A 72 -7.81 -10.66 -13.94
C LEU A 72 -6.31 -10.95 -14.03
N LYS A 73 -5.64 -10.49 -15.10
CA LYS A 73 -4.19 -10.66 -15.23
C LYS A 73 -3.40 -9.83 -14.21
N ILE A 74 -3.84 -8.60 -13.91
CA ILE A 74 -3.24 -7.76 -12.85
C ILE A 74 -3.38 -8.45 -11.50
N ILE A 75 -4.55 -9.02 -11.21
CA ILE A 75 -4.79 -9.82 -10.00
C ILE A 75 -3.80 -10.98 -9.92
N GLU A 76 -3.65 -11.74 -11.01
CA GLU A 76 -2.76 -12.90 -11.06
C GLU A 76 -1.29 -12.50 -10.88
N LEU A 77 -0.84 -11.47 -11.61
CA LEU A 77 0.51 -10.92 -11.48
C LEU A 77 0.81 -10.55 -10.03
N ASN A 78 -0.08 -9.80 -9.40
CA ASN A 78 0.11 -9.35 -8.03
C ASN A 78 0.10 -10.51 -7.00
N LYS A 79 -0.68 -11.57 -7.23
CA LYS A 79 -0.63 -12.77 -6.38
C LYS A 79 0.74 -13.44 -6.40
N ILE A 80 1.37 -13.48 -7.57
CA ILE A 80 2.71 -14.03 -7.78
C ILE A 80 3.75 -13.10 -7.14
N LEU A 81 3.71 -11.80 -7.46
CA LEU A 81 4.64 -10.80 -6.91
C LEU A 81 4.58 -10.72 -5.37
N GLY A 82 3.39 -10.92 -4.78
CA GLY A 82 3.21 -10.94 -3.33
C GLY A 82 4.02 -12.01 -2.60
N ASN A 83 4.43 -13.10 -3.28
CA ASN A 83 5.37 -14.08 -2.71
C ASN A 83 6.76 -13.49 -2.44
N TYR A 84 7.11 -12.40 -3.12
CA TYR A 84 8.42 -11.73 -3.05
C TYR A 84 8.34 -10.37 -2.31
N ALA A 85 7.23 -10.14 -1.59
CA ALA A 85 6.86 -8.85 -1.01
C ALA A 85 6.82 -7.70 -2.03
N LEU A 86 6.41 -8.00 -3.27
CA LEU A 86 6.30 -7.04 -4.37
C LEU A 86 4.85 -6.93 -4.84
N LEU A 87 4.56 -5.83 -5.55
CA LEU A 87 3.30 -5.64 -6.26
C LEU A 87 3.49 -4.65 -7.42
N LEU A 88 2.49 -4.58 -8.31
CA LEU A 88 2.41 -3.57 -9.34
C LEU A 88 2.27 -2.17 -8.70
N PRO A 89 3.21 -1.23 -8.96
CA PRO A 89 3.13 0.13 -8.42
C PRO A 89 1.83 0.84 -8.81
N ILE A 90 1.30 1.68 -7.92
CA ILE A 90 0.03 2.39 -8.14
C ILE A 90 0.10 3.45 -9.26
N PHE A 91 1.30 3.81 -9.73
CA PHE A 91 1.53 4.69 -10.88
C PHE A 91 1.84 3.93 -12.18
N SER A 92 1.69 2.60 -12.19
CA SER A 92 2.05 1.78 -13.34
C SER A 92 1.14 2.04 -14.53
N THR A 93 1.74 2.06 -15.71
CA THR A 93 1.04 2.03 -16.99
C THR A 93 0.82 0.58 -17.46
N MET A 94 0.06 0.41 -18.55
CA MET A 94 -0.07 -0.90 -19.19
C MET A 94 1.27 -1.43 -19.73
N THR A 95 2.18 -0.54 -20.13
CA THR A 95 3.54 -0.92 -20.54
C THR A 95 4.31 -1.55 -19.38
N ASP A 96 4.24 -0.94 -18.20
CA ASP A 96 4.88 -1.46 -16.98
C ASP A 96 4.26 -2.81 -16.59
N PHE A 97 2.93 -2.92 -16.67
CA PHE A 97 2.22 -4.17 -16.45
C PHE A 97 2.71 -5.29 -17.39
N HIS A 98 2.77 -5.05 -18.70
CA HIS A 98 3.22 -6.07 -19.66
C HIS A 98 4.68 -6.47 -19.44
N ARG A 99 5.54 -5.52 -19.09
CA ARG A 99 6.94 -5.80 -18.73
C ARG A 99 7.02 -6.72 -17.51
N LEU A 100 6.25 -6.43 -16.46
CA LEU A 100 6.20 -7.29 -15.28
C LEU A 100 5.56 -8.65 -15.57
N GLU A 101 4.54 -8.72 -16.43
CA GLU A 101 3.93 -9.96 -16.89
C GLU A 101 4.93 -10.85 -17.63
N GLN A 102 5.86 -10.28 -18.40
CA GLN A 102 6.94 -11.03 -19.03
C GLN A 102 7.95 -11.53 -18.00
N LEU A 103 8.45 -10.63 -17.14
CA LEU A 103 9.47 -10.95 -16.14
C LEU A 103 8.99 -11.98 -15.10
N LYS A 104 7.68 -12.04 -14.80
CA LYS A 104 7.13 -12.99 -13.81
C LYS A 104 7.45 -14.45 -14.15
N ASN A 105 7.57 -14.79 -15.44
CA ASN A 105 7.76 -16.17 -15.90
C ASN A 105 9.18 -16.67 -15.65
N GLU A 106 10.12 -15.76 -15.36
CA GLU A 106 11.54 -16.06 -15.10
C GLU A 106 11.88 -15.97 -13.60
N LEU A 107 10.88 -15.83 -12.72
CA LEU A 107 11.09 -15.85 -11.28
C LEU A 107 11.60 -17.23 -10.83
N PRO A 108 12.53 -17.31 -9.86
CA PRO A 108 13.06 -16.20 -9.05
C PRO A 108 14.19 -15.39 -9.70
N THR A 109 14.80 -15.85 -10.80
CA THR A 109 16.00 -15.24 -11.40
C THR A 109 15.79 -13.78 -11.82
N SER A 110 14.59 -13.43 -12.27
CA SER A 110 14.24 -12.06 -12.70
C SER A 110 13.92 -11.09 -11.55
N GLU A 111 13.92 -11.53 -10.29
CA GLU A 111 13.46 -10.71 -9.14
C GLU A 111 14.20 -9.36 -9.06
N LYS A 112 15.53 -9.36 -9.21
CA LYS A 112 16.34 -8.13 -9.19
C LYS A 112 15.93 -7.16 -10.31
N THR A 113 15.63 -7.69 -11.50
CA THR A 113 15.16 -6.91 -12.65
C THR A 113 13.78 -6.31 -12.40
N ILE A 114 12.88 -7.07 -11.79
CA ILE A 114 11.55 -6.60 -11.36
C ILE A 114 11.72 -5.47 -10.33
N LEU A 115 12.52 -5.68 -9.29
CA LEU A 115 12.81 -4.68 -8.25
C LEU A 115 13.39 -3.40 -8.83
N ASN A 116 14.31 -3.49 -9.79
CA ASN A 116 14.88 -2.31 -10.44
C ASN A 116 13.84 -1.57 -11.28
N HIS A 117 12.97 -2.27 -12.00
CA HIS A 117 11.88 -1.64 -12.75
C HIS A 117 10.87 -0.96 -11.83
N VAL A 118 10.42 -1.66 -10.80
CA VAL A 118 9.49 -1.17 -9.80
C VAL A 118 10.08 -0.01 -8.99
N GLY A 119 11.35 -0.10 -8.62
CA GLY A 119 12.09 0.94 -7.91
C GLY A 119 12.20 2.23 -8.71
N LYS A 120 12.44 2.14 -10.03
CA LYS A 120 12.46 3.32 -10.91
C LYS A 120 11.13 4.05 -10.97
N LEU A 121 10.01 3.33 -10.91
CA LEU A 121 8.68 3.94 -10.89
C LEU A 121 8.39 4.55 -9.51
N THR A 122 8.57 3.74 -8.47
CA THR A 122 8.22 4.11 -7.09
C THR A 122 9.08 5.26 -6.62
N MET A 123 10.41 5.14 -6.73
CA MET A 123 11.36 6.11 -6.21
C MET A 123 11.74 7.20 -7.21
N HIS A 124 10.96 7.39 -8.29
CA HIS A 124 11.14 8.55 -9.14
C HIS A 124 10.83 9.84 -8.35
N PRO A 125 11.67 10.89 -8.38
CA PRO A 125 11.43 12.14 -7.65
C PRO A 125 10.04 12.73 -7.88
N LYS A 126 9.61 12.80 -9.15
CA LYS A 126 8.25 13.22 -9.51
C LYS A 126 7.15 12.40 -8.80
N MET A 127 7.29 11.07 -8.73
CA MET A 127 6.29 10.22 -8.09
C MET A 127 6.29 10.38 -6.57
N ARG A 128 7.46 10.57 -5.95
CA ARG A 128 7.56 10.89 -4.51
C ARG A 128 6.89 12.23 -4.19
N VAL A 129 7.09 13.27 -5.00
CA VAL A 129 6.41 14.57 -4.82
C VAL A 129 4.90 14.43 -4.97
N MET A 130 4.43 13.72 -5.99
CA MET A 130 2.99 13.47 -6.17
C MET A 130 2.38 12.70 -5.01
N GLN A 131 3.07 11.71 -4.44
CA GLN A 131 2.61 11.01 -3.23
C GLN A 131 2.61 11.92 -2.01
N LYS A 132 3.69 12.69 -1.81
CA LYS A 132 3.84 13.61 -0.68
C LYS A 132 2.67 14.60 -0.64
N LEU A 133 2.57 15.44 -1.66
CA LEU A 133 1.66 16.58 -1.67
C LEU A 133 0.22 16.16 -1.93
N GLY A 134 0.02 15.08 -2.70
CA GLY A 134 -1.30 14.65 -3.13
C GLY A 134 -1.98 13.68 -2.16
N ARG A 135 -1.23 12.94 -1.33
CA ARG A 135 -1.82 11.90 -0.48
C ARG A 135 -1.28 11.90 0.93
N ILE A 136 0.04 11.81 1.09
CA ILE A 136 0.65 11.68 2.42
C ILE A 136 0.29 12.90 3.29
N GLU A 137 0.41 14.12 2.78
CA GLU A 137 0.09 15.34 3.54
C GLU A 137 -1.42 15.62 3.66
N LYS A 138 -2.25 14.93 2.89
CA LYS A 138 -3.70 15.18 2.81
C LYS A 138 -4.50 14.18 3.63
N PHE A 139 -4.16 12.90 3.53
CA PHE A 139 -4.91 11.82 4.15
C PHE A 139 -4.71 11.79 5.66
N GLU A 140 -5.82 11.59 6.38
CA GLU A 140 -5.92 11.79 7.83
C GLU A 140 -4.86 11.03 8.63
N TYR A 141 -4.66 9.76 8.30
CA TYR A 141 -3.75 8.87 9.05
C TYR A 141 -2.29 8.97 8.59
N PHE A 142 -2.03 9.59 7.44
CA PHE A 142 -0.70 9.69 6.84
C PHE A 142 -0.02 11.03 7.16
N LYS A 143 -0.78 12.13 7.20
CA LYS A 143 -0.24 13.50 7.31
C LYS A 143 0.65 13.74 8.52
N GLN A 144 0.35 13.10 9.63
CA GLN A 144 1.16 13.21 10.85
C GLN A 144 2.55 12.56 10.73
N PHE A 145 2.72 11.64 9.77
CA PHE A 145 3.99 10.97 9.48
C PHE A 145 4.73 11.60 8.29
N ALA A 146 4.18 12.63 7.64
CA ALA A 146 4.71 13.19 6.39
C ALA A 146 6.21 13.53 6.48
N LYS A 147 6.63 14.21 7.56
CA LYS A 147 8.05 14.57 7.77
C LYS A 147 8.96 13.35 7.93
N LEU A 148 8.48 12.29 8.57
CA LEU A 148 9.25 11.04 8.74
C LEU A 148 9.36 10.29 7.41
N ILE A 149 8.29 10.30 6.61
CA ILE A 149 8.32 9.72 5.26
C ILE A 149 9.31 10.48 4.37
N ASP A 150 9.31 11.81 4.41
CA ASP A 150 10.29 12.64 3.69
C ASP A 150 11.72 12.35 4.16
N ALA A 151 11.95 12.22 5.47
CA ALA A 151 13.26 11.84 6.01
C ALA A 151 13.71 10.47 5.48
N ALA A 152 12.80 9.52 5.34
CA ALA A 152 13.09 8.22 4.75
C ALA A 152 13.40 8.31 3.25
N VAL A 153 12.67 9.14 2.49
CA VAL A 153 12.93 9.38 1.06
C VAL A 153 14.32 10.00 0.86
N LEU A 154 14.66 11.00 1.67
CA LEU A 154 15.99 11.62 1.66
C LEU A 154 17.08 10.63 2.02
N SER A 155 16.86 9.81 3.06
CA SER A 155 17.80 8.75 3.45
C SER A 155 18.02 7.75 2.31
N TYR A 156 16.94 7.36 1.62
CA TYR A 156 17.02 6.48 0.45
C TYR A 156 17.86 7.12 -0.65
N TYR A 157 17.57 8.37 -1.03
CA TYR A 157 18.35 9.05 -2.07
C TYR A 157 19.80 9.21 -1.68
N ARG A 158 20.13 9.46 -0.41
CA ARG A 158 21.52 9.49 0.08
C ARG A 158 22.17 8.12 0.23
N THR A 159 21.54 7.04 -0.25
CA THR A 159 22.02 5.65 -0.12
C THR A 159 22.16 5.16 1.32
N ASN A 160 21.57 5.88 2.28
CA ASN A 160 21.48 5.45 3.67
C ASN A 160 20.23 4.59 3.87
N PHE A 161 20.30 3.36 3.36
CA PHE A 161 19.20 2.39 3.42
C PHE A 161 18.88 1.95 4.84
N ILE A 162 19.86 1.98 5.76
CA ILE A 162 19.66 1.72 7.19
C ILE A 162 18.67 2.71 7.79
N SER A 163 18.97 4.01 7.69
CA SER A 163 18.08 5.05 8.21
C SER A 163 16.73 5.07 7.50
N CYS A 164 16.71 4.84 6.18
CA CYS A 164 15.47 4.74 5.41
C CYS A 164 14.56 3.63 5.98
N TYR A 165 15.11 2.42 6.11
CA TYR A 165 14.37 1.24 6.56
C TYR A 165 13.87 1.40 8.00
N PHE A 166 14.74 1.87 8.90
CA PHE A 166 14.37 2.10 10.32
C PHE A 166 13.38 3.22 10.54
N THR A 167 13.33 4.19 9.63
CA THR A 167 12.33 5.25 9.70
C THR A 167 10.97 4.73 9.24
N LEU A 168 10.92 3.94 8.16
CA LEU A 168 9.65 3.53 7.54
C LEU A 168 8.91 2.43 8.29
N ILE A 169 9.60 1.49 8.94
CA ILE A 169 8.95 0.44 9.74
C ILE A 169 7.95 1.02 10.75
N PRO A 170 8.39 1.86 11.71
CA PRO A 170 7.49 2.40 12.73
C PRO A 170 6.45 3.35 12.13
N VAL A 171 6.75 4.00 11.00
CA VAL A 171 5.76 4.82 10.27
C VAL A 171 4.61 3.96 9.74
N ILE A 172 4.90 2.83 9.07
CA ILE A 172 3.87 1.92 8.54
C ILE A 172 3.03 1.33 9.68
N GLU A 173 3.68 0.85 10.75
CA GLU A 173 2.99 0.38 11.96
C GLU A 173 2.11 1.50 12.56
N GLY A 174 2.66 2.71 12.67
CA GLY A 174 2.00 3.91 13.17
C GLY A 174 0.77 4.31 12.37
N ILE A 175 0.83 4.26 11.04
CA ILE A 175 -0.31 4.54 10.16
C ILE A 175 -1.41 3.51 10.40
N ILE A 176 -1.07 2.21 10.44
CA ILE A 176 -2.05 1.13 10.62
C ILE A 176 -2.78 1.28 11.96
N ILE A 177 -2.06 1.45 13.08
CA ILE A 177 -2.71 1.55 14.40
C ILE A 177 -3.62 2.78 14.49
N ARG A 178 -3.23 3.90 13.86
CA ARG A 178 -4.04 5.12 13.85
C ARG A 178 -5.29 4.96 13.00
N TRP A 179 -5.15 4.28 11.85
CA TRP A 179 -6.28 3.92 11.00
C TRP A 179 -7.21 2.89 11.66
N MET A 180 -6.72 2.12 12.64
CA MET A 180 -7.57 1.28 13.51
C MET A 180 -8.36 2.09 14.57
N GLY A 181 -8.12 3.40 14.67
CA GLY A 181 -8.74 4.29 15.65
C GLY A 181 -7.92 4.55 16.91
N PHE A 182 -6.70 4.03 17.02
CA PHE A 182 -5.89 4.16 18.24
C PHE A 182 -5.56 5.62 18.59
N GLN A 183 -5.94 6.02 19.80
CA GLN A 183 -5.56 7.30 20.40
C GLN A 183 -4.47 7.11 21.46
N GLN A 184 -3.64 8.13 21.71
CA GLN A 184 -2.47 8.02 22.62
C GLN A 184 -2.84 7.65 24.07
N SER A 185 -4.09 7.88 24.47
CA SER A 185 -4.64 7.57 25.79
C SER A 185 -5.19 6.14 25.91
N GLU A 186 -5.20 5.36 24.82
CA GLU A 186 -5.76 4.02 24.78
C GLU A 186 -4.69 2.94 24.93
N VAL A 187 -5.13 1.69 25.14
CA VAL A 187 -4.24 0.53 25.09
C VAL A 187 -3.85 0.28 23.63
N LYS A 188 -2.55 0.17 23.37
CA LYS A 188 -2.03 -0.12 22.02
C LYS A 188 -2.65 -1.42 21.49
N PRO A 189 -3.12 -1.46 20.23
CA PRO A 189 -3.63 -2.69 19.64
C PRO A 189 -2.60 -3.81 19.71
N GLU A 190 -3.09 -5.02 19.99
CA GLU A 190 -2.27 -6.23 19.97
C GLU A 190 -1.71 -6.47 18.57
N PHE A 191 -0.51 -7.05 18.52
CA PHE A 191 0.20 -7.31 17.28
C PHE A 191 -0.63 -8.09 16.24
N GLU A 192 -1.38 -9.07 16.73
CA GLU A 192 -2.25 -9.91 15.89
C GLU A 192 -3.43 -9.12 15.29
N ASP A 193 -3.86 -8.02 15.92
CA ASP A 193 -4.87 -7.14 15.35
C ASP A 193 -4.32 -6.27 14.22
N VAL A 194 -3.06 -5.81 14.35
CA VAL A 194 -2.34 -5.10 13.28
C VAL A 194 -2.16 -6.01 12.06
N ARG A 195 -1.81 -7.28 12.28
CA ARG A 195 -1.70 -8.29 11.22
C ARG A 195 -3.00 -8.55 10.47
N LYS A 196 -4.13 -8.50 11.17
CA LYS A 196 -5.48 -8.71 10.60
C LYS A 196 -6.08 -7.44 9.99
N PHE A 197 -5.33 -6.33 9.94
CA PHE A 197 -5.85 -5.05 9.52
C PHE A 197 -6.51 -5.09 8.13
N PHE A 198 -5.79 -5.56 7.10
CA PHE A 198 -6.35 -5.61 5.74
C PHE A 198 -7.42 -6.68 5.58
N LYS A 199 -7.31 -7.83 6.27
CA LYS A 199 -8.38 -8.83 6.34
C LYS A 199 -9.71 -8.28 6.86
N LYS A 200 -9.66 -7.26 7.71
CA LYS A 200 -10.84 -6.58 8.29
C LYS A 200 -11.37 -5.41 7.42
N ALA A 201 -10.86 -5.19 6.20
CA ALA A 201 -11.24 -4.04 5.36
C ALA A 201 -12.75 -3.92 5.10
N SER A 202 -13.44 -5.05 4.89
CA SER A 202 -14.91 -5.05 4.70
C SER A 202 -15.70 -4.49 5.88
N LEU A 203 -15.13 -4.51 7.10
CA LEU A 203 -15.73 -3.91 8.30
C LEU A 203 -15.57 -2.40 8.32
N ARG A 204 -14.44 -1.90 7.80
CA ARG A 204 -14.17 -0.46 7.68
C ARG A 204 -15.00 0.16 6.56
N ASN A 205 -14.99 -0.46 5.37
CA ASN A 205 -15.83 -0.03 4.28
C ASN A 205 -16.26 -1.22 3.39
N PRO A 206 -17.54 -1.63 3.44
CA PRO A 206 -18.08 -2.69 2.57
C PRO A 206 -18.35 -2.21 1.14
N ASN A 207 -18.28 -0.91 0.84
CA ASN A 207 -18.54 -0.33 -0.47
C ASN A 207 -17.50 0.75 -0.86
N PRO A 208 -16.21 0.39 -1.02
CA PRO A 208 -15.19 1.33 -1.48
C PRO A 208 -15.42 1.72 -2.95
N THR A 209 -14.96 2.91 -3.34
CA THR A 209 -15.27 3.51 -4.67
C THR A 209 -14.76 2.70 -5.85
N ASN A 210 -13.60 2.07 -5.73
CA ASN A 210 -13.04 1.15 -6.74
C ASN A 210 -12.83 -0.25 -6.15
N ILE A 211 -13.93 -0.92 -5.81
CA ILE A 211 -13.90 -2.21 -5.12
C ILE A 211 -13.12 -3.30 -5.85
N LEU A 212 -13.03 -3.24 -7.19
CA LEU A 212 -12.28 -4.21 -7.98
C LEU A 212 -10.79 -4.18 -7.66
N PHE A 213 -10.17 -2.99 -7.66
CA PHE A 213 -8.76 -2.83 -7.34
C PHE A 213 -8.49 -2.82 -5.84
N HIS A 214 -9.43 -2.29 -5.05
CA HIS A 214 -9.38 -2.40 -3.59
C HIS A 214 -9.22 -3.86 -3.14
N ASP A 215 -10.03 -4.79 -3.70
CA ASP A 215 -9.96 -6.22 -3.38
C ASP A 215 -8.56 -6.82 -3.62
N VAL A 216 -7.90 -6.38 -4.70
CA VAL A 216 -6.55 -6.81 -5.05
C VAL A 216 -5.54 -6.30 -4.03
N TYR A 217 -5.58 -4.99 -3.77
CA TYR A 217 -4.60 -4.35 -2.89
C TYR A 217 -4.72 -4.80 -1.44
N ILE A 218 -5.93 -4.97 -0.90
CA ILE A 218 -6.09 -5.48 0.47
C ILE A 218 -5.54 -6.90 0.61
N GLN A 219 -5.74 -7.78 -0.40
CA GLN A 219 -5.24 -9.16 -0.34
C GLN A 219 -3.72 -9.22 -0.38
N ILE A 220 -3.08 -8.38 -1.21
CA ILE A 220 -1.61 -8.35 -1.31
C ILE A 220 -1.02 -7.71 -0.06
N CYS A 221 -1.56 -6.59 0.42
CA CYS A 221 -1.09 -5.97 1.64
C CYS A 221 -1.28 -6.89 2.85
N ASP A 222 -2.40 -7.63 2.94
CA ASP A 222 -2.61 -8.66 3.97
C ASP A 222 -1.53 -9.74 3.89
N LYS A 223 -1.22 -10.23 2.68
CA LYS A 223 -0.15 -11.20 2.44
C LYS A 223 1.22 -10.66 2.84
N ILE A 224 1.58 -9.45 2.39
CA ILE A 224 2.85 -8.80 2.72
C ILE A 224 3.00 -8.62 4.22
N LEU A 225 1.94 -8.15 4.90
CA LEU A 225 1.95 -8.03 6.35
C LEU A 225 2.14 -9.38 7.04
N ASN A 226 1.37 -10.40 6.67
CA ASN A 226 1.34 -11.65 7.41
C ASN A 226 2.48 -12.62 7.11
N GLU A 227 2.94 -12.66 5.86
CA GLU A 227 3.93 -13.63 5.38
C GLU A 227 5.35 -13.06 5.31
N HIS A 228 5.51 -11.73 5.38
CA HIS A 228 6.82 -11.08 5.32
C HIS A 228 7.04 -10.13 6.49
N PHE A 229 6.34 -9.00 6.50
CA PHE A 229 6.63 -7.87 7.40
C PHE A 229 6.45 -8.22 8.89
N TYR A 230 5.38 -8.92 9.24
CA TYR A 230 5.06 -9.37 10.61
C TYR A 230 5.11 -10.90 10.75
N ARG A 231 5.83 -11.60 9.86
CA ARG A 231 6.00 -13.05 9.98
C ARG A 231 6.65 -13.38 11.34
N PRO A 232 6.07 -14.28 12.16
CA PRO A 232 6.74 -14.76 13.36
C PRO A 232 8.05 -15.47 13.00
N THR A 233 9.15 -15.13 13.66
CA THR A 233 10.48 -15.71 13.41
C THR A 233 10.53 -17.21 13.70
N THR A 234 9.61 -17.74 14.51
CA THR A 234 9.42 -19.18 14.75
C THR A 234 8.94 -19.94 13.51
N ASN A 235 8.41 -19.25 12.49
CA ASN A 235 7.79 -19.86 11.31
C ASN A 235 8.67 -19.72 10.06
N GLY A 236 9.98 -19.59 10.22
CA GLY A 236 10.96 -19.44 9.14
C GLY A 236 11.19 -17.99 8.69
N ASN A 237 12.11 -17.79 7.75
CA ASN A 237 12.56 -16.46 7.33
C ASN A 237 11.61 -15.81 6.32
N ALA A 238 11.36 -14.52 6.48
CA ALA A 238 10.71 -13.69 5.46
C ALA A 238 11.60 -13.54 4.22
N HIS A 239 11.00 -13.24 3.06
CA HIS A 239 11.75 -13.06 1.82
C HIS A 239 12.78 -11.93 1.96
N SER A 240 14.04 -12.20 1.61
CA SER A 240 15.17 -11.26 1.76
C SER A 240 15.28 -10.60 3.15
N HIS A 241 14.91 -11.31 4.22
CA HIS A 241 14.87 -10.77 5.59
C HIS A 241 13.98 -9.52 5.74
N PHE A 242 13.00 -9.34 4.86
CA PHE A 242 12.01 -8.27 4.90
C PHE A 242 11.01 -8.50 6.04
N ASN A 243 11.45 -8.25 7.27
CA ASN A 243 10.71 -8.55 8.48
C ASN A 243 11.02 -7.55 9.60
N ARG A 244 9.96 -7.05 10.24
CA ARG A 244 10.04 -6.07 11.32
C ARG A 244 10.70 -6.62 12.58
N HIS A 245 10.50 -7.90 12.92
CA HIS A 245 11.17 -8.51 14.07
C HIS A 245 12.67 -8.68 13.83
N VAL A 246 13.08 -9.14 12.63
CA VAL A 246 14.50 -9.22 12.26
C VAL A 246 15.15 -7.84 12.39
N ALA A 247 14.51 -6.81 11.82
CA ALA A 247 14.99 -5.44 11.92
C ALA A 247 15.00 -4.89 13.36
N SER A 248 14.08 -5.29 14.23
CA SER A 248 14.00 -4.75 15.59
C SER A 248 14.91 -5.49 16.59
N HIS A 249 15.24 -6.76 16.31
CA HIS A 249 15.82 -7.65 17.32
C HIS A 249 17.05 -8.44 16.84
N LEU A 250 17.28 -8.55 15.53
CA LEU A 250 18.40 -9.30 14.93
C LEU A 250 19.27 -8.39 14.05
N LEU A 251 19.50 -7.16 14.55
CA LEU A 251 20.23 -6.07 13.87
C LEU A 251 21.63 -6.44 13.37
N ILE A 252 22.26 -7.44 13.99
CA ILE A 252 23.68 -7.77 13.81
C ILE A 252 23.85 -8.96 12.85
N GLU A 253 22.82 -9.78 12.65
CA GLU A 253 22.96 -11.12 12.08
C GLU A 253 22.56 -11.20 10.60
N GLU A 254 21.74 -10.28 10.09
CA GLU A 254 21.14 -10.37 8.76
C GLU A 254 21.11 -9.02 8.02
N GLU A 255 21.42 -8.99 6.72
CA GLU A 255 21.28 -7.80 5.88
C GLU A 255 19.81 -7.54 5.50
N PHE A 256 19.07 -6.84 6.37
CA PHE A 256 17.68 -6.44 6.08
C PHE A 256 17.57 -5.02 5.48
N ALA A 257 18.53 -4.13 5.79
CA ALA A 257 18.50 -2.72 5.42
C ALA A 257 19.02 -2.46 3.99
N THR A 258 18.47 -3.16 3.01
CA THR A 258 18.89 -3.06 1.60
C THR A 258 18.04 -2.07 0.81
N ARG A 259 18.55 -1.61 -0.34
CA ARG A 259 17.75 -0.82 -1.31
C ARG A 259 16.43 -1.52 -1.65
N GLN A 260 16.49 -2.81 -1.92
CA GLN A 260 15.36 -3.62 -2.35
C GLN A 260 14.28 -3.63 -1.27
N ASN A 261 14.68 -3.81 -0.01
CA ASN A 261 13.76 -3.79 1.11
C ASN A 261 13.19 -2.39 1.38
N CYS A 262 13.96 -1.32 1.16
CA CYS A 262 13.41 0.05 1.20
C CYS A 262 12.35 0.28 0.11
N ILE A 263 12.58 -0.19 -1.13
CA ILE A 263 11.59 -0.13 -2.22
C ILE A 263 10.31 -0.87 -1.81
N ARG A 264 10.42 -2.06 -1.20
CA ARG A 264 9.25 -2.81 -0.70
C ARG A 264 8.44 -2.04 0.35
N LEU A 265 9.11 -1.31 1.26
CA LEU A 265 8.41 -0.45 2.23
C LEU A 265 7.66 0.68 1.54
N PHE A 266 8.28 1.36 0.56
CA PHE A 266 7.61 2.42 -0.19
C PHE A 266 6.45 1.91 -1.03
N LEU A 267 6.58 0.73 -1.64
CA LEU A 267 5.47 0.07 -2.34
C LEU A 267 4.30 -0.21 -1.40
N LEU A 268 4.58 -0.76 -0.22
CA LEU A 268 3.55 -1.01 0.78
C LEU A 268 2.88 0.30 1.20
N LEU A 269 3.66 1.33 1.53
CA LEU A 269 3.16 2.65 1.92
C LEU A 269 2.28 3.28 0.83
N ASP A 270 2.72 3.30 -0.41
CA ASP A 270 1.97 3.82 -1.55
C ASP A 270 0.66 3.07 -1.77
N THR A 271 0.70 1.74 -1.64
CA THR A 271 -0.50 0.91 -1.77
C THR A 271 -1.49 1.18 -0.65
N MET A 272 -0.99 1.44 0.57
CA MET A 272 -1.82 1.86 1.69
C MET A 272 -2.55 3.17 1.40
N THR A 273 -1.90 4.15 0.74
CA THR A 273 -2.58 5.39 0.35
C THR A 273 -3.68 5.14 -0.69
N GLU A 274 -3.46 4.21 -1.62
CA GLU A 274 -4.47 3.82 -2.63
C GLU A 274 -5.69 3.12 -1.98
N ILE A 275 -5.45 2.21 -1.03
CA ILE A 275 -6.52 1.56 -0.26
C ILE A 275 -7.31 2.62 0.51
N TYR A 276 -6.62 3.52 1.21
CA TYR A 276 -7.28 4.59 1.97
C TYR A 276 -8.14 5.47 1.06
N PHE A 277 -7.62 5.87 -0.09
CA PHE A 277 -8.36 6.64 -1.09
C PHE A 277 -9.67 5.94 -1.52
N TYR A 278 -9.63 4.64 -1.78
CA TYR A 278 -10.83 3.88 -2.12
C TYR A 278 -11.81 3.74 -0.96
N GLU A 279 -11.30 3.64 0.27
CA GLU A 279 -12.12 3.54 1.48
C GLU A 279 -12.74 4.89 1.91
N SER A 280 -12.06 6.02 1.70
CA SER A 280 -12.53 7.34 2.11
C SER A 280 -13.55 7.94 1.12
N GLY A 281 -13.39 7.64 -0.17
CA GLY A 281 -14.21 8.24 -1.23
C GLY A 281 -13.96 9.73 -1.44
N GLU A 282 -12.86 10.25 -0.90
CA GLU A 282 -12.40 11.62 -1.14
C GLU A 282 -12.01 11.80 -2.61
N ILE A 283 -11.99 13.06 -3.10
CA ILE A 283 -11.43 13.37 -4.43
C ILE A 283 -9.91 13.26 -4.35
N ASP A 284 -9.27 12.54 -5.28
CA ASP A 284 -7.81 12.36 -5.26
C ASP A 284 -7.09 13.72 -5.40
N PRO A 285 -6.42 14.22 -4.34
CA PRO A 285 -5.85 15.56 -4.38
C PRO A 285 -4.72 15.72 -5.40
N ARG A 286 -4.17 14.60 -5.92
CA ARG A 286 -3.16 14.61 -6.99
C ARG A 286 -3.65 15.27 -8.28
N PHE A 287 -4.96 15.27 -8.56
CA PHE A 287 -5.50 15.93 -9.76
C PHE A 287 -5.45 17.46 -9.69
N ASN A 288 -5.27 18.02 -8.49
CA ASN A 288 -5.21 19.46 -8.27
C ASN A 288 -3.76 19.97 -8.15
N LEU A 289 -2.75 19.11 -8.38
CA LEU A 289 -1.34 19.50 -8.31
C LEU A 289 -0.87 20.01 -9.66
N GLY A 290 -0.43 21.27 -9.71
CA GLY A 290 0.26 21.87 -10.84
C GLY A 290 1.79 21.86 -10.68
N ASN A 291 2.47 22.49 -11.64
CA ASN A 291 3.91 22.62 -11.61
C ASN A 291 4.38 23.53 -10.47
N GLU A 292 3.66 24.64 -10.22
CA GLU A 292 4.01 25.64 -9.21
C GLU A 292 4.05 25.02 -7.80
N GLU A 293 3.13 24.11 -7.50
CA GLU A 293 3.07 23.41 -6.21
C GLU A 293 4.16 22.35 -6.05
N THR A 294 4.65 21.77 -7.16
CA THR A 294 5.53 20.60 -7.13
C THR A 294 7.01 20.92 -7.36
N GLU A 295 7.31 22.06 -8.00
CA GLU A 295 8.66 22.41 -8.46
C GLU A 295 9.69 22.45 -7.33
N LYS A 296 9.35 23.09 -6.21
CA LYS A 296 10.27 23.25 -5.07
C LYS A 296 10.73 21.91 -4.49
N ASP A 297 9.79 21.02 -4.19
CA ASP A 297 10.09 19.69 -3.62
C ASP A 297 10.81 18.81 -4.65
N LEU A 298 10.44 18.92 -5.93
CA LEU A 298 11.08 18.19 -7.01
C LEU A 298 12.55 18.61 -7.16
N ALA A 299 12.82 19.92 -7.16
CA ALA A 299 14.17 20.47 -7.19
C ALA A 299 14.99 20.03 -5.97
N ALA A 300 14.39 20.02 -4.78
CA ALA A 300 15.04 19.54 -3.57
C ALA A 300 15.48 18.06 -3.67
N TYR A 301 14.61 17.18 -4.18
CA TYR A 301 14.97 15.78 -4.40
C TYR A 301 16.06 15.59 -5.45
N TYR A 302 16.00 16.32 -6.58
CA TYR A 302 17.06 16.26 -7.58
C TYR A 302 18.38 16.79 -7.04
N ASN A 303 18.38 17.85 -6.24
CA ASN A 303 19.59 18.38 -5.61
C ASN A 303 20.27 17.35 -4.71
N VAL A 304 19.50 16.57 -3.94
CA VAL A 304 20.06 15.49 -3.11
C VAL A 304 20.67 14.38 -3.98
N LEU A 305 20.01 14.02 -5.08
CA LEU A 305 20.56 13.05 -6.02
C LEU A 305 21.85 13.55 -6.69
N LEU A 306 21.91 14.84 -7.04
CA LEU A 306 23.10 15.48 -7.59
C LEU A 306 24.24 15.51 -6.58
N GLN A 307 23.96 15.80 -5.30
CA GLN A 307 24.99 15.79 -4.25
C GLN A 307 25.66 14.42 -4.08
N ASN A 308 24.98 13.33 -4.42
CA ASN A 308 25.62 12.01 -4.40
C ASN A 308 26.71 11.83 -5.45
N THR A 309 26.78 12.66 -6.51
CA THR A 309 27.89 12.56 -7.46
C THR A 309 29.22 12.92 -6.83
N GLU A 310 29.19 13.62 -5.70
CA GLU A 310 30.33 13.89 -4.83
C GLU A 310 30.41 12.86 -3.70
N LYS A 311 31.60 12.69 -3.13
CA LYS A 311 31.83 11.73 -2.05
C LYS A 311 31.25 12.26 -0.73
N THR A 312 30.07 11.79 -0.34
CA THR A 312 29.38 12.25 0.88
C THR A 312 29.90 11.56 2.15
N ALA A 313 29.60 12.13 3.32
CA ALA A 313 29.95 11.52 4.60
C ALA A 313 29.27 10.14 4.77
N GLU A 314 28.00 10.02 4.37
CA GLU A 314 27.27 8.75 4.38
C GLU A 314 27.98 7.70 3.51
N GLN A 315 28.42 8.05 2.30
CA GLN A 315 29.15 7.11 1.43
C GLN A 315 30.48 6.65 2.04
N ILE A 316 31.20 7.55 2.71
CA ILE A 316 32.47 7.23 3.38
C ILE A 316 32.23 6.30 4.57
N LEU A 317 31.26 6.63 5.42
CA LEU A 317 31.04 5.95 6.70
C LEU A 317 30.27 4.64 6.55
N LEU A 318 29.35 4.57 5.59
CA LEU A 318 28.49 3.41 5.36
C LEU A 318 28.97 2.52 4.21
N GLY A 319 30.01 2.95 3.47
CA GLY A 319 30.55 2.21 2.34
C GLY A 319 29.62 2.16 1.12
N SER A 320 28.66 3.07 1.02
CA SER A 320 27.70 3.12 -0.08
C SER A 320 28.20 3.95 -1.27
N SER A 321 27.55 3.78 -2.42
CA SER A 321 27.88 4.42 -3.69
C SER A 321 26.62 4.91 -4.40
N PRO A 322 26.69 5.99 -5.20
CA PRO A 322 25.57 6.42 -6.05
C PRO A 322 25.05 5.32 -6.97
N LEU A 323 25.94 4.39 -7.37
CA LEU A 323 25.59 3.23 -8.18
C LEU A 323 24.61 2.29 -7.46
N ASP A 324 24.55 2.34 -6.13
CA ASP A 324 23.61 1.53 -5.35
C ASP A 324 22.16 1.97 -5.58
N LEU A 325 21.90 3.15 -6.17
CA LEU A 325 20.55 3.58 -6.57
C LEU A 325 20.06 2.94 -7.88
N LEU A 326 20.96 2.38 -8.69
CA LEU A 326 20.67 1.77 -10.00
C LEU A 326 20.18 0.32 -9.85
#